data_AF-A0A1I3WXS7-F1
#
_entry.id   AF-A0A1I3WXS7-F1
#
_cell.length_a   1.000
_cell.length_b   1.000
_cell.length_c   1.000
_cell.angle_alpha   90.00
_cell.angle_beta   90.00
_cell.angle_gamma   90.00
#
_symmetry.space_group_name_H-M   'P 1'
#
loop_
_entity.id
_entity.type
_entity.pdbx_description
1 polymer ?
#
loop_
_entity_poly.entity_id
_entity_poly.type
_entity_poly.pdbx_seq_one_letter_code
_entity_poly.pdbx_strand_id
1 'polypeptide(L)'
;MTPLLWILIAVQIVMGVFDTFYHHEFTERLAWRVSQRFELKLHGVRNMLYALLFLVLGWLEVHGALALLIVAVLVAEIVITLMDFVEEDLSRKLPPSERINHTLLAINYGAILVLLLPVLIDWAMQPFGVTIVHQGLLSIAATACAVGAALCGVRDFAAVRRLGRMKCAPAAGLVEKLPGHKTVLISGATGFIGSRLAASLGGAGHHVIALIRNPAKADLLPPPVTLITSLDQLASDMRIDAIVNLAGEPIGNGLWTEAKRAEILKSRIDMTGEVVKLIARLDHKPDVLVSGSAIGWYGLWADQVLTESAKSHACFSHELCAAWEQAARPAEELGVRVVYLRIGLVLGTEGGFITRMLTPFEFGLGGPLGTGRQWMSWIERDDLIRLIAYVIATPDLTGPVNATAPIPVTNAKFTEELGRRLHRPAVFRIPGGLLRRIGGGFADELLLGGQRVLPNKALSRGFVFRHETLRSAFEAIL
;
A
#
# COMPACT_ATOMS: atom_id res chain seq x y z
N MET A 1 39.05 -17.95 -15.84
CA MET A 1 37.61 -18.24 -15.55
C MET A 1 37.03 -19.07 -16.70
N THR A 2 36.12 -20.00 -16.42
CA THR A 2 35.54 -20.91 -17.45
C THR A 2 34.28 -20.31 -18.10
N PRO A 3 33.91 -20.70 -19.33
CA PRO A 3 32.65 -20.30 -19.95
C PRO A 3 31.42 -20.67 -19.12
N LEU A 4 31.46 -21.83 -18.44
CA LEU A 4 30.39 -22.27 -17.55
C LEU A 4 30.16 -21.30 -16.38
N LEU A 5 31.23 -20.83 -15.74
CA LEU A 5 31.13 -19.85 -14.64
C LEU A 5 30.45 -18.55 -15.11
N TRP A 6 30.81 -18.05 -16.29
CA TRP A 6 30.20 -16.86 -16.87
C TRP A 6 28.71 -17.05 -17.19
N ILE A 7 28.30 -18.23 -17.66
CA ILE A 7 26.89 -18.56 -17.88
C ILE A 7 26.12 -18.54 -16.56
N LEU A 8 26.65 -19.18 -15.51
CA LEU A 8 26.00 -19.22 -14.20
C LEU A 8 25.87 -17.80 -13.61
N ILE A 9 26.90 -16.96 -13.75
CA ILE A 9 26.85 -15.55 -13.35
C ILE A 9 25.77 -14.78 -14.14
N ALA A 10 25.69 -14.97 -15.45
CA ALA A 10 24.66 -14.32 -16.27
C ALA A 10 23.24 -14.75 -15.86
N VAL A 11 23.02 -16.04 -15.58
CA VAL A 11 21.75 -16.56 -15.06
C VAL A 11 21.43 -15.94 -13.70
N GLN A 12 22.42 -15.85 -12.79
CA GLN A 12 22.26 -15.21 -11.48
C GLN A 12 21.80 -13.75 -11.61
N ILE A 13 22.42 -12.99 -12.52
CA ILE A 13 22.06 -11.59 -12.76
C ILE A 13 20.62 -11.47 -13.25
N VAL A 14 20.22 -12.27 -14.24
CA VAL A 14 18.86 -12.21 -14.79
C VAL A 14 17.83 -12.53 -13.71
N MET A 15 18.08 -13.57 -12.90
CA MET A 15 17.21 -13.94 -11.80
C MET A 15 17.15 -12.88 -10.71
N GLY A 16 18.28 -12.29 -10.32
CA GLY A 16 18.34 -11.23 -9.31
C GLY A 16 17.66 -9.93 -9.76
N VAL A 17 17.76 -9.59 -11.05
CA VAL A 17 17.02 -8.48 -11.65
C VAL A 17 15.52 -8.77 -11.62
N PHE A 18 15.11 -9.97 -12.05
CA PHE A 18 13.71 -10.37 -11.99
C PHE A 18 13.17 -10.27 -10.56
N ASP A 19 13.90 -10.76 -9.58
CA ASP A 19 13.53 -10.72 -8.17
C ASP A 19 13.33 -9.29 -7.64
N THR A 20 14.31 -8.42 -7.93
CA THR A 20 14.28 -7.01 -7.53
C THR A 20 13.07 -6.29 -8.12
N PHE A 21 12.76 -6.48 -9.41
CA PHE A 21 11.67 -5.75 -10.05
C PHE A 21 10.30 -6.39 -9.80
N TYR A 22 10.21 -7.70 -9.83
CA TYR A 22 8.93 -8.41 -9.71
C TYR A 22 8.51 -8.53 -8.25
N HIS A 23 9.35 -9.15 -7.40
CA HIS A 23 8.99 -9.40 -6.00
C HIS A 23 9.11 -8.12 -5.17
N HIS A 24 10.27 -7.46 -5.18
CA HIS A 24 10.53 -6.37 -4.22
C HIS A 24 9.78 -5.08 -4.58
N GLU A 25 9.72 -4.74 -5.87
CA GLU A 25 9.09 -3.49 -6.34
C GLU A 25 7.61 -3.66 -6.69
N PHE A 26 7.26 -4.65 -7.50
CA PHE A 26 5.91 -4.74 -8.05
C PHE A 26 4.91 -5.41 -7.10
N THR A 27 5.26 -6.54 -6.50
CA THR A 27 4.35 -7.26 -5.59
C THR A 27 4.42 -6.73 -4.17
N GLU A 28 5.62 -6.60 -3.60
CA GLU A 28 5.79 -6.33 -2.17
C GLU A 28 5.94 -4.85 -1.86
N ARG A 29 6.51 -4.07 -2.79
CA ARG A 29 6.73 -2.63 -2.65
C ARG A 29 7.54 -2.30 -1.39
N LEU A 30 8.65 -3.01 -1.17
CA LEU A 30 9.49 -2.89 0.03
C LEU A 30 9.89 -1.44 0.33
N ALA A 31 10.18 -0.67 -0.74
CA ALA A 31 10.53 0.75 -0.68
C ALA A 31 9.45 1.67 -0.07
N TRP A 32 8.25 1.14 0.21
CA TRP A 32 7.09 1.85 0.73
C TRP A 32 6.55 1.29 2.05
N ARG A 33 7.21 0.30 2.65
CA ARG A 33 6.84 -0.29 3.95
C ARG A 33 7.90 0.05 4.99
N VAL A 34 7.51 0.77 6.04
CA VAL A 34 8.44 1.20 7.10
C VAL A 34 9.07 0.01 7.82
N SER A 35 8.34 -1.09 7.98
CA SER A 35 8.85 -2.33 8.57
C SER A 35 9.99 -2.97 7.77
N GLN A 36 10.05 -2.74 6.45
CA GLN A 36 11.01 -3.37 5.54
C GLN A 36 12.29 -2.55 5.33
N ARG A 37 12.52 -1.57 6.21
CA ARG A 37 13.68 -0.68 6.12
C ARG A 37 15.01 -1.41 6.35
N PHE A 38 15.03 -2.46 7.18
CA PHE A 38 16.24 -3.22 7.44
C PHE A 38 16.60 -4.15 6.27
N GLU A 39 15.63 -4.92 5.78
CA GLU A 39 15.71 -5.72 4.54
C GLU A 39 16.26 -4.87 3.37
N LEU A 40 15.67 -3.70 3.13
CA LEU A 40 16.12 -2.81 2.05
C LEU A 40 17.55 -2.27 2.24
N LYS A 41 18.00 -2.11 3.49
CA LYS A 41 19.39 -1.72 3.78
C LYS A 41 20.35 -2.86 3.45
N LEU A 42 19.98 -4.11 3.75
CA LEU A 42 20.76 -5.29 3.38
C LEU A 42 20.87 -5.40 1.86
N HIS A 43 19.78 -5.21 1.12
CA HIS A 43 19.78 -5.18 -0.35
C HIS A 43 20.71 -4.10 -0.90
N GLY A 44 20.64 -2.88 -0.34
CA GLY A 44 21.52 -1.78 -0.73
C GLY A 44 23.00 -2.11 -0.56
N VAL A 45 23.38 -2.72 0.58
CA VAL A 45 24.76 -3.15 0.84
C VAL A 45 25.17 -4.27 -0.13
N ARG A 46 24.34 -5.31 -0.28
CA ARG A 46 24.56 -6.44 -1.20
C ARG A 46 24.82 -5.93 -2.63
N ASN A 47 23.99 -5.02 -3.10
CA ASN A 47 24.11 -4.41 -4.43
C ASN A 47 25.43 -3.63 -4.61
N MET A 48 25.95 -2.97 -3.57
CA MET A 48 27.27 -2.31 -3.65
C MET A 48 28.41 -3.33 -3.72
N LEU A 49 28.31 -4.43 -2.97
CA LEU A 49 29.29 -5.51 -3.03
C LEU A 49 29.30 -6.16 -4.41
N TYR A 50 28.14 -6.44 -5.00
CA TYR A 50 28.05 -6.95 -6.38
C TYR A 50 28.65 -5.97 -7.39
N ALA A 51 28.38 -4.66 -7.26
CA ALA A 51 28.97 -3.66 -8.15
C ALA A 51 30.51 -3.69 -8.10
N LEU A 52 31.09 -3.79 -6.90
CA LEU A 52 32.52 -3.95 -6.71
C LEU A 52 33.04 -5.25 -7.35
N LEU A 53 32.39 -6.38 -7.07
CA LEU A 53 32.79 -7.69 -7.59
C LEU A 53 32.76 -7.73 -9.12
N PHE A 54 31.73 -7.18 -9.76
CA PHE A 54 31.64 -7.14 -11.23
C PHE A 54 32.73 -6.26 -11.85
N LEU A 55 33.06 -5.11 -11.25
CA LEU A 55 34.16 -4.28 -11.75
C LEU A 55 35.51 -4.97 -11.61
N VAL A 56 35.77 -5.57 -10.45
CA VAL A 56 37.05 -6.23 -10.17
C VAL A 56 37.20 -7.48 -11.04
N LEU A 57 36.25 -8.42 -11.02
CA LEU A 57 36.35 -9.66 -11.79
C LEU A 57 36.23 -9.44 -13.31
N GLY A 58 35.62 -8.32 -13.73
CA GLY A 58 35.48 -7.97 -15.14
C GLY A 58 36.77 -7.41 -15.77
N TRP A 59 37.62 -6.74 -14.98
CA TRP A 59 38.76 -5.96 -15.51
C TRP A 59 40.11 -6.28 -14.88
N LEU A 60 40.11 -6.96 -13.74
CA LEU A 60 41.30 -7.17 -12.93
C LEU A 60 41.47 -8.65 -12.60
N GLU A 61 42.71 -9.09 -12.65
CA GLU A 61 43.15 -10.28 -11.96
C GLU A 61 44.03 -9.79 -10.80
N VAL A 62 43.56 -10.05 -9.59
CA VAL A 62 44.20 -9.59 -8.35
C VAL A 62 44.81 -10.78 -7.63
N HIS A 63 46.01 -10.62 -7.10
CA HIS A 63 46.78 -11.68 -6.47
C HIS A 63 47.15 -11.34 -5.03
N GLY A 64 47.50 -12.37 -4.25
CA GLY A 64 47.88 -12.24 -2.85
C GLY A 64 46.74 -11.70 -1.97
N ALA A 65 47.04 -10.72 -1.11
CA ALA A 65 46.09 -10.20 -0.13
C ALA A 65 44.81 -9.59 -0.75
N LEU A 66 44.86 -9.10 -1.99
CA LEU A 66 43.67 -8.56 -2.67
C LEU A 66 42.70 -9.66 -3.10
N ALA A 67 43.19 -10.84 -3.50
CA ALA A 67 42.33 -11.98 -3.79
C ALA A 67 41.62 -12.46 -2.52
N LEU A 68 42.32 -12.46 -1.38
CA LEU A 68 41.70 -12.76 -0.08
C LEU A 68 40.61 -11.75 0.29
N LEU A 69 40.77 -10.48 -0.06
CA LEU A 69 39.73 -9.47 0.12
C LEU A 69 38.48 -9.77 -0.72
N ILE A 70 38.63 -10.23 -1.97
CA ILE A 70 37.48 -10.68 -2.78
C ILE A 70 36.77 -11.86 -2.11
N VAL A 71 37.52 -12.84 -1.61
CA VAL A 71 36.95 -13.97 -0.86
C VAL A 71 36.19 -13.47 0.37
N ALA A 72 36.74 -12.52 1.12
CA ALA A 72 36.06 -11.92 2.27
C ALA A 72 34.77 -11.18 1.87
N VAL A 73 34.75 -10.51 0.71
CA VAL A 73 33.53 -9.88 0.17
C VAL A 73 32.47 -10.93 -0.19
N LEU A 74 32.85 -12.06 -0.80
CA LEU A 74 31.93 -13.17 -1.08
C LEU A 74 31.37 -13.80 0.21
N VAL A 75 32.20 -13.97 1.24
CA VAL A 75 31.75 -14.45 2.56
C VAL A 75 30.78 -13.46 3.21
N ALA A 76 31.09 -12.16 3.18
CA ALA A 76 30.19 -11.13 3.69
C ALA A 76 28.84 -11.14 2.96
N GLU A 77 28.85 -11.37 1.64
CA GLU A 77 27.64 -11.50 0.85
C GLU A 77 26.81 -12.73 1.26
N ILE A 78 27.43 -13.89 1.51
CA ILE A 78 26.72 -15.08 2.02
C ILE A 78 26.04 -14.75 3.35
N VAL A 79 26.75 -14.08 4.27
CA VAL A 79 26.19 -13.68 5.55
C VAL A 79 25.01 -12.73 5.37
N ILE A 80 25.12 -11.74 4.49
CA ILE A 80 24.01 -10.83 4.17
C ILE A 80 22.81 -11.60 3.62
N THR A 81 23.02 -12.53 2.69
CA THR A 81 21.96 -13.34 2.08
C THR A 81 21.26 -14.25 3.11
N LEU A 82 22.02 -14.81 4.06
CA LEU A 82 21.44 -15.57 5.17
C LEU A 82 20.66 -14.67 6.15
N MET A 83 21.16 -13.47 6.44
CA MET A 83 20.45 -12.49 7.27
C MET A 83 19.16 -12.01 6.61
N ASP A 84 19.18 -11.81 5.29
CA ASP A 84 18.01 -11.44 4.48
C ASP A 84 16.90 -12.50 4.65
N PHE A 85 17.24 -13.77 4.51
CA PHE A 85 16.32 -14.89 4.69
C PHE A 85 15.67 -14.92 6.09
N VAL A 86 16.47 -14.68 7.14
CA VAL A 86 15.95 -14.62 8.52
C VAL A 86 15.04 -13.41 8.72
N GLU A 87 15.42 -12.25 8.22
CA GLU A 87 14.60 -11.03 8.32
C GLU A 87 13.27 -11.18 7.57
N GLU A 88 13.29 -11.77 6.38
CA GLU A 88 12.09 -12.03 5.57
C GLU A 88 11.08 -12.89 6.34
N ASP A 89 11.52 -14.00 6.93
CA ASP A 89 10.66 -14.91 7.70
C ASP A 89 10.10 -14.26 8.98
N LEU A 90 10.84 -13.32 9.58
CA LEU A 90 10.39 -12.56 10.74
C LEU A 90 9.42 -11.41 10.36
N SER A 91 9.63 -10.79 9.20
CA SER A 91 8.94 -9.55 8.83
C SER A 91 7.65 -9.80 8.04
N ARG A 92 7.57 -10.88 7.24
CA ARG A 92 6.41 -11.19 6.39
C ARG A 92 6.33 -12.68 6.00
N LYS A 93 5.15 -13.10 5.51
CA LYS A 93 4.99 -14.42 4.90
C LYS A 93 5.42 -14.36 3.43
N LEU A 94 6.47 -15.09 3.07
CA LEU A 94 6.96 -15.22 1.70
C LEU A 94 5.93 -15.92 0.79
N PRO A 95 5.55 -15.31 -0.35
CA PRO A 95 4.83 -15.99 -1.43
C PRO A 95 5.55 -17.26 -1.90
N PRO A 96 4.82 -18.31 -2.33
CA PRO A 96 5.45 -19.52 -2.83
C PRO A 96 6.41 -19.29 -4.01
N SER A 97 6.10 -18.35 -4.91
CA SER A 97 6.94 -18.02 -6.06
C SER A 97 8.27 -17.39 -5.64
N GLU A 98 8.25 -16.49 -4.65
CA GLU A 98 9.44 -15.82 -4.13
C GLU A 98 10.37 -16.84 -3.46
N ARG A 99 9.79 -17.75 -2.65
CA ARG A 99 10.55 -18.84 -2.02
C ARG A 99 11.23 -19.76 -3.03
N ILE A 100 10.55 -20.10 -4.12
CA ILE A 100 11.13 -20.91 -5.20
C ILE A 100 12.28 -20.14 -5.86
N ASN A 101 12.10 -18.85 -6.16
CA ASN A 101 13.12 -18.03 -6.76
C ASN A 101 14.38 -17.91 -5.88
N HIS A 102 14.21 -17.68 -4.56
CA HIS A 102 15.32 -17.63 -3.59
C HIS A 102 16.07 -18.97 -3.54
N THR A 103 15.35 -20.09 -3.56
CA THR A 103 15.97 -21.43 -3.58
C THR A 103 16.83 -21.62 -4.82
N LEU A 104 16.32 -21.25 -6.00
CA LEU A 104 17.07 -21.36 -7.25
C LEU A 104 18.29 -20.42 -7.28
N LEU A 105 18.14 -19.18 -6.79
CA LEU A 105 19.23 -18.21 -6.64
C LEU A 105 20.34 -18.74 -5.73
N ALA A 106 19.98 -19.35 -4.60
CA ALA A 106 20.95 -19.92 -3.66
C ALA A 106 21.71 -21.12 -4.26
N ILE A 107 21.01 -22.01 -4.97
CA ILE A 107 21.62 -23.17 -5.64
C ILE A 107 22.61 -22.70 -6.73
N ASN A 108 22.18 -21.78 -7.59
CA ASN A 108 23.03 -21.26 -8.66
C ASN A 108 24.24 -20.49 -8.10
N TYR A 109 24.04 -19.70 -7.04
CA TYR A 109 25.13 -19.01 -6.37
C TYR A 109 26.13 -19.98 -5.72
N GLY A 110 25.66 -21.06 -5.10
CA GLY A 110 26.54 -22.13 -4.60
C GLY A 110 27.39 -22.74 -5.71
N ALA A 111 26.82 -22.98 -6.90
CA ALA A 111 27.58 -23.46 -8.06
C ALA A 111 28.63 -22.45 -8.54
N ILE A 112 28.31 -21.14 -8.54
CA ILE A 112 29.26 -20.06 -8.83
C ILE A 112 30.43 -20.12 -7.84
N LEU A 113 30.15 -20.21 -6.54
CA LEU A 113 31.19 -20.26 -5.50
C LEU A 113 32.10 -21.48 -5.64
N VAL A 114 31.55 -22.65 -5.94
CA VAL A 114 32.34 -23.88 -6.16
C VAL A 114 33.33 -23.72 -7.32
N LEU A 115 32.95 -23.01 -8.38
CA LEU A 115 33.82 -22.78 -9.54
C LEU A 115 34.77 -21.58 -9.35
N LEU A 116 34.37 -20.57 -8.56
CA LEU A 116 35.11 -19.33 -8.38
C LEU A 116 36.13 -19.40 -7.24
N LEU A 117 35.78 -20.02 -6.11
CA LEU A 117 36.64 -20.06 -4.92
C LEU A 117 38.01 -20.70 -5.18
N PRO A 118 38.13 -21.86 -5.89
CA PRO A 118 39.44 -22.42 -6.19
C PRO A 118 40.33 -21.44 -6.97
N VAL A 119 39.75 -20.73 -7.94
CA VAL A 119 40.47 -19.72 -8.73
C VAL A 119 40.97 -18.58 -7.84
N LEU A 120 40.14 -18.08 -6.92
CA LEU A 120 40.52 -17.01 -5.99
C LEU A 120 41.55 -17.47 -4.95
N ILE A 121 41.49 -18.72 -4.51
CA ILE A 121 42.47 -19.32 -3.60
C ILE A 121 43.83 -19.43 -4.30
N ASP A 122 43.86 -19.91 -5.55
CA ASP A 122 45.08 -19.96 -6.35
C ASP A 122 45.68 -18.56 -6.55
N TRP A 123 44.84 -17.56 -6.85
CA TRP A 123 45.24 -16.16 -6.92
C TRP A 123 45.79 -15.62 -5.60
N ALA A 124 45.20 -16.01 -4.47
CA ALA A 124 45.65 -15.59 -3.14
C ALA A 124 47.01 -16.20 -2.73
N MET A 125 47.38 -17.35 -3.30
CA MET A 125 48.70 -17.96 -3.10
C MET A 125 49.81 -17.31 -3.92
N GLN A 126 49.47 -16.49 -4.91
CA GLN A 126 50.46 -15.75 -5.71
C GLN A 126 50.96 -14.49 -4.99
N PRO A 127 52.15 -13.97 -5.34
CA PRO A 127 52.64 -12.69 -4.82
C PRO A 127 51.64 -11.56 -5.09
N PHE A 128 51.63 -10.57 -4.20
CA PHE A 128 50.74 -9.41 -4.36
C PHE A 128 50.92 -8.75 -5.73
N GLY A 129 49.81 -8.59 -6.45
CA GLY A 129 49.81 -8.04 -7.80
C GLY A 129 48.42 -7.70 -8.30
N VAL A 130 48.35 -6.79 -9.25
CA VAL A 130 47.12 -6.45 -9.99
C VAL A 130 47.48 -6.40 -11.46
N THR A 131 46.84 -7.25 -12.25
CA THR A 131 46.95 -7.24 -13.71
C THR A 131 45.62 -6.80 -14.31
N ILE A 132 45.69 -5.90 -15.28
CA ILE A 132 44.50 -5.49 -16.03
C ILE A 132 44.24 -6.55 -17.09
N VAL A 133 43.05 -7.12 -17.07
CA VAL A 133 42.60 -8.17 -17.99
C VAL A 133 41.40 -7.67 -18.77
N HIS A 134 41.37 -7.91 -20.08
CA HIS A 134 40.25 -7.57 -20.94
C HIS A 134 39.68 -8.85 -21.57
N GLN A 135 38.47 -9.22 -21.17
CA GLN A 135 37.75 -10.41 -21.66
C GLN A 135 36.74 -10.07 -22.77
N GLY A 136 36.93 -8.95 -23.47
CA GLY A 136 36.06 -8.52 -24.56
C GLY A 136 34.66 -8.15 -24.06
N LEU A 137 33.64 -8.73 -24.69
CA LEU A 137 32.23 -8.47 -24.36
C LEU A 137 31.89 -8.77 -22.88
N LEU A 138 32.60 -9.69 -22.23
CA LEU A 138 32.36 -10.05 -20.84
C LEU A 138 32.75 -8.91 -19.88
N SER A 139 33.87 -8.23 -20.12
CA SER A 139 34.29 -7.07 -19.32
C SER A 139 33.30 -5.90 -19.47
N ILE A 140 32.77 -5.70 -20.68
CA ILE A 140 31.73 -4.70 -20.95
C ILE A 140 30.42 -5.07 -20.24
N ALA A 141 29.99 -6.33 -20.33
CA ALA A 141 28.80 -6.82 -19.66
C ALA A 141 28.92 -6.70 -18.13
N ALA A 142 30.08 -7.06 -17.56
CA ALA A 142 30.36 -6.91 -16.14
C ALA A 142 30.29 -5.44 -15.70
N THR A 143 30.81 -4.51 -16.52
CA THR A 143 30.66 -3.07 -16.26
C THR A 143 29.20 -2.63 -16.24
N ALA A 144 28.41 -3.07 -17.22
CA ALA A 144 26.98 -2.76 -17.26
C ALA A 144 26.24 -3.31 -16.04
N CYS A 145 26.57 -4.54 -15.60
CA CYS A 145 26.02 -5.15 -14.40
C CYS A 145 26.45 -4.40 -13.14
N ALA A 146 27.70 -3.95 -13.06
CA ALA A 146 28.19 -3.16 -11.94
C ALA A 146 27.45 -1.83 -11.82
N VAL A 147 27.25 -1.13 -12.94
CA VAL A 147 26.47 0.11 -12.98
C VAL A 147 25.02 -0.15 -12.57
N GLY A 148 24.40 -1.22 -13.07
CA GLY A 148 23.04 -1.61 -12.69
C GLY A 148 22.91 -1.87 -11.18
N ALA A 149 23.80 -2.69 -10.63
CA ALA A 149 23.83 -2.98 -9.19
C ALA A 149 24.10 -1.72 -8.35
N ALA A 150 25.02 -0.86 -8.79
CA ALA A 150 25.29 0.42 -8.15
C ALA A 150 24.04 1.33 -8.11
N LEU A 151 23.31 1.43 -9.23
CA LEU A 151 22.09 2.22 -9.30
C LEU A 151 20.98 1.65 -8.40
N CYS A 152 20.79 0.33 -8.39
CA CYS A 152 19.83 -0.34 -7.50
C CYS A 152 20.16 -0.10 -6.03
N GLY A 153 21.41 -0.26 -5.60
CA GLY A 153 21.75 -0.04 -4.20
C GLY A 153 21.70 1.43 -3.77
N VAL A 154 22.06 2.38 -4.65
CA VAL A 154 21.85 3.81 -4.39
C VAL A 154 20.35 4.12 -4.23
N ARG A 155 19.50 3.53 -5.06
CA ARG A 155 18.04 3.62 -4.93
C ARG A 155 17.57 3.06 -3.59
N ASP A 156 18.03 1.87 -3.21
CA ASP A 156 17.64 1.22 -1.96
C ASP A 156 18.01 2.09 -0.75
N PHE A 157 19.23 2.65 -0.72
CA PHE A 157 19.63 3.60 0.32
C PHE A 157 18.80 4.88 0.33
N ALA A 158 18.42 5.41 -0.84
CA ALA A 158 17.53 6.56 -0.94
C ALA A 158 16.13 6.24 -0.35
N ALA A 159 15.60 5.04 -0.65
CA ALA A 159 14.36 4.55 -0.07
C ALA A 159 14.48 4.31 1.44
N VAL A 160 15.57 3.74 1.95
CA VAL A 160 15.84 3.60 3.41
C VAL A 160 15.84 4.95 4.11
N ARG A 161 16.41 5.99 3.49
CA ARG A 161 16.40 7.36 4.02
C ARG A 161 14.98 7.96 4.00
N ARG A 162 14.20 7.66 2.98
CA ARG A 162 12.78 8.05 2.86
C ARG A 162 11.93 7.39 3.95
N LEU A 163 12.02 6.07 4.10
CA LEU A 163 11.31 5.30 5.12
C LEU A 163 11.64 5.78 6.54
N GLY A 164 12.88 6.23 6.78
CA GLY A 164 13.27 6.83 8.06
C GLY A 164 12.60 8.17 8.38
N ARG A 165 11.98 8.84 7.41
CA ARG A 165 11.23 10.10 7.59
C ARG A 165 9.73 9.87 7.76
N MET A 166 9.21 8.76 7.24
CA MET A 166 7.80 8.39 7.38
C MET A 166 7.48 8.17 8.87
N LYS A 167 6.50 8.91 9.38
CA LYS A 167 6.03 8.76 10.77
C LYS A 167 4.76 7.93 10.76
N CYS A 168 4.76 6.80 11.47
CA CYS A 168 3.52 6.11 11.80
C CYS A 168 3.08 6.62 13.19
N ALA A 169 2.00 7.39 13.25
CA ALA A 169 1.43 7.77 14.55
C ALA A 169 1.02 6.49 15.31
N PRO A 170 1.19 6.43 16.64
CA PRO A 170 0.65 5.34 17.43
C PRO A 170 -0.85 5.19 17.16
N ALA A 171 -1.29 3.97 16.82
CA ALA A 171 -2.66 3.73 16.40
C ALA A 171 -3.67 4.15 17.48
N ALA A 172 -3.38 3.87 18.76
CA ALA A 172 -4.23 4.22 19.89
C ALA A 172 -4.61 5.72 19.95
N GLY A 173 -3.66 6.61 19.64
CA GLY A 173 -3.87 8.06 19.65
C GLY A 173 -4.74 8.59 18.51
N LEU A 174 -5.27 7.73 17.63
CA LEU A 174 -6.22 8.12 16.59
C LEU A 174 -7.66 8.15 17.09
N VAL A 175 -7.97 7.38 18.13
CA VAL A 175 -9.34 7.23 18.64
C VAL A 175 -9.49 7.74 20.08
N GLU A 176 -8.50 8.48 20.60
CA GLU A 176 -8.45 9.02 21.96
C GLU A 176 -9.70 9.84 22.37
N LYS A 177 -10.40 10.43 21.40
CA LYS A 177 -11.65 11.17 21.64
C LYS A 177 -12.87 10.28 21.87
N LEU A 178 -12.76 8.97 21.68
CA LEU A 178 -13.84 8.02 21.92
C LEU A 178 -13.97 7.78 23.43
N PRO A 179 -15.10 8.14 24.07
CA PRO A 179 -15.22 8.05 25.52
C PRO A 179 -15.44 6.61 25.99
N GLY A 180 -14.76 6.24 27.08
CA GLY A 180 -14.97 4.98 27.81
C GLY A 180 -14.59 3.72 27.03
N HIS A 181 -14.80 2.57 27.66
CA HIS A 181 -14.65 1.28 26.97
C HIS A 181 -15.87 1.05 26.07
N LYS A 182 -15.64 0.73 24.79
CA LYS A 182 -16.67 0.52 23.77
C LYS A 182 -16.46 -0.82 23.09
N THR A 183 -17.54 -1.51 22.75
CA THR A 183 -17.52 -2.70 21.91
C THR A 183 -17.89 -2.29 20.48
N VAL A 184 -16.94 -2.43 19.55
CA VAL A 184 -17.09 -1.99 18.16
C VAL A 184 -16.98 -3.19 17.22
N LEU A 185 -18.04 -3.42 16.45
CA LEU A 185 -18.05 -4.42 15.37
C LEU A 185 -17.57 -3.76 14.07
N ILE A 186 -16.57 -4.37 13.42
CA ILE A 186 -15.99 -3.88 12.17
C ILE A 186 -16.16 -4.93 11.08
N SER A 187 -16.88 -4.59 10.01
CA SER A 187 -16.83 -5.34 8.75
C SER A 187 -15.71 -4.81 7.87
N GLY A 188 -15.05 -5.68 7.10
CA GLY A 188 -13.90 -5.27 6.28
C GLY A 188 -12.66 -4.93 7.12
N ALA A 189 -12.56 -5.50 8.33
CA ALA A 189 -11.48 -5.25 9.28
C ALA A 189 -10.09 -5.52 8.71
N THR A 190 -9.92 -6.44 7.76
CA THR A 190 -8.63 -6.74 7.12
C THR A 190 -8.26 -5.80 5.97
N GLY A 191 -9.14 -4.84 5.64
CA GLY A 191 -8.92 -3.87 4.57
C GLY A 191 -8.04 -2.69 4.99
N PHE A 192 -7.65 -1.87 4.01
CA PHE A 192 -6.75 -0.72 4.19
C PHE A 192 -7.18 0.26 5.30
N ILE A 193 -8.48 0.53 5.43
CA ILE A 193 -9.06 1.40 6.46
C ILE A 193 -9.38 0.59 7.73
N GLY A 194 -10.01 -0.58 7.55
CA GLY A 194 -10.46 -1.42 8.66
C GLY A 194 -9.34 -1.91 9.58
N SER A 195 -8.17 -2.24 9.04
CA SER A 195 -7.07 -2.78 9.86
C SER A 195 -6.46 -1.69 10.73
N ARG A 196 -6.33 -0.49 10.17
CA ARG A 196 -5.90 0.70 10.92
C ARG A 196 -6.92 1.08 11.99
N LEU A 197 -8.22 0.99 11.70
CA LEU A 197 -9.28 1.24 12.67
C LEU A 197 -9.24 0.21 13.82
N ALA A 198 -9.16 -1.08 13.50
CA ALA A 198 -9.08 -2.15 14.49
C ALA A 198 -7.84 -2.01 15.40
N ALA A 199 -6.68 -1.72 14.80
CA ALA A 199 -5.44 -1.45 15.54
C ALA A 199 -5.57 -0.24 16.47
N SER A 200 -6.27 0.79 16.02
CA SER A 200 -6.46 2.01 16.81
C SER A 200 -7.39 1.78 17.98
N LEU A 201 -8.52 1.10 17.74
CA LEU A 201 -9.51 0.78 18.78
C LEU A 201 -8.95 -0.19 19.82
N GLY A 202 -8.32 -1.29 19.38
CA GLY A 202 -7.71 -2.26 20.30
C GLY A 202 -6.56 -1.66 21.09
N GLY A 203 -5.71 -0.85 20.45
CA GLY A 203 -4.61 -0.14 21.12
C GLY A 203 -5.07 0.91 22.15
N ALA A 204 -6.28 1.47 21.97
CA ALA A 204 -6.90 2.38 22.94
C ALA A 204 -7.72 1.64 24.02
N GLY A 205 -7.73 0.30 24.01
CA GLY A 205 -8.40 -0.51 25.01
C GLY A 205 -9.89 -0.74 24.75
N HIS A 206 -10.42 -0.45 23.56
CA HIS A 206 -11.79 -0.81 23.20
C HIS A 206 -11.87 -2.29 22.77
N HIS A 207 -13.02 -2.92 22.96
CA HIS A 207 -13.25 -4.29 22.50
C HIS A 207 -13.63 -4.30 21.01
N VAL A 208 -12.77 -4.89 20.19
CA VAL A 208 -12.98 -4.96 18.75
C VAL A 208 -13.48 -6.35 18.35
N ILE A 209 -14.64 -6.38 17.70
CA ILE A 209 -15.16 -7.57 17.02
C ILE A 209 -14.92 -7.40 15.53
N ALA A 210 -14.11 -8.25 14.92
CA ALA A 210 -13.72 -8.16 13.52
C ALA A 210 -14.39 -9.27 12.70
N LEU A 211 -15.26 -8.89 11.77
CA LEU A 211 -15.82 -9.82 10.79
C LEU A 211 -14.82 -10.05 9.66
N ILE A 212 -14.34 -11.29 9.54
CA ILE A 212 -13.38 -11.73 8.54
C ILE A 212 -13.96 -12.82 7.65
N ARG A 213 -13.83 -12.66 6.33
CA ARG A 213 -14.26 -13.68 5.35
C ARG A 213 -13.25 -14.81 5.17
N ASN A 214 -11.97 -14.51 5.38
CA ASN A 214 -10.87 -15.46 5.21
C ASN A 214 -10.05 -15.51 6.50
N PRO A 215 -10.13 -16.61 7.28
CA PRO A 215 -9.34 -16.82 8.48
C PRO A 215 -7.83 -16.68 8.27
N ALA A 216 -7.30 -16.98 7.08
CA ALA A 216 -5.88 -16.81 6.78
C ALA A 216 -5.40 -15.35 6.82
N LYS A 217 -6.32 -14.38 6.83
CA LYS A 217 -6.05 -12.95 6.97
C LYS A 217 -6.19 -12.44 8.42
N ALA A 218 -6.48 -13.32 9.38
CA ALA A 218 -6.61 -12.98 10.79
C ALA A 218 -5.32 -12.34 11.34
N ASP A 219 -4.16 -12.88 10.95
CA ASP A 219 -2.84 -12.42 11.41
C ASP A 219 -2.53 -10.95 11.02
N LEU A 220 -3.31 -10.35 10.12
CA LEU A 220 -3.18 -8.93 9.75
C LEU A 220 -3.75 -7.98 10.81
N LEU A 221 -4.49 -8.50 11.79
CA LEU A 221 -5.12 -7.70 12.84
C LEU A 221 -4.31 -7.83 14.14
N PRO A 222 -3.89 -6.71 14.75
CA PRO A 222 -3.16 -6.77 16.00
C PRO A 222 -4.10 -7.19 17.14
N PRO A 223 -3.72 -8.16 17.97
CA PRO A 223 -4.51 -8.51 19.16
C PRO A 223 -4.51 -7.37 20.20
N PRO A 224 -5.53 -7.31 21.09
CA PRO A 224 -6.66 -8.22 21.20
C PRO A 224 -7.82 -7.85 20.26
N VAL A 225 -8.26 -8.80 19.43
CA VAL A 225 -9.46 -8.70 18.58
C VAL A 225 -10.26 -10.00 18.67
N THR A 226 -11.58 -9.91 18.77
CA THR A 226 -12.48 -11.06 18.64
C THR A 226 -12.78 -11.28 17.17
N LEU A 227 -12.38 -12.43 16.63
CA LEU A 227 -12.59 -12.77 15.22
C LEU A 227 -13.88 -13.55 15.05
N ILE A 228 -14.72 -13.12 14.11
CA ILE A 228 -15.92 -13.85 13.68
C ILE A 228 -15.92 -14.02 12.16
N THR A 229 -16.50 -15.12 11.68
CA THR A 229 -16.61 -15.39 10.23
C THR A 229 -18.02 -15.23 9.68
N SER A 230 -19.02 -15.23 10.56
CA SER A 230 -20.40 -14.86 10.27
C SER A 230 -20.93 -13.96 11.38
N LEU A 231 -21.80 -13.01 11.03
CA LEU A 231 -22.52 -12.24 12.04
C LEU A 231 -23.38 -13.17 12.90
N ASP A 232 -23.85 -14.31 12.39
CA ASP A 232 -24.68 -15.26 13.14
C ASP A 232 -24.05 -15.79 14.44
N GLN A 233 -22.71 -15.74 14.54
CA GLN A 233 -21.95 -16.14 15.73
C GLN A 233 -22.17 -15.20 16.92
N LEU A 234 -22.69 -14.00 16.69
CA LEU A 234 -23.01 -13.05 17.75
C LEU A 234 -24.42 -13.34 18.29
N ALA A 235 -24.52 -13.71 19.56
CA ALA A 235 -25.80 -13.90 20.23
C ALA A 235 -26.62 -12.59 20.30
N SER A 236 -27.94 -12.70 20.51
CA SER A 236 -28.84 -11.53 20.59
C SER A 236 -28.53 -10.64 21.80
N ASP A 237 -28.03 -11.21 22.89
CA ASP A 237 -27.68 -10.51 24.13
C ASP A 237 -26.29 -9.83 24.06
N MET A 238 -25.53 -10.05 23.00
CA MET A 238 -24.23 -9.41 22.78
C MET A 238 -24.38 -7.88 22.82
N ARG A 239 -23.55 -7.20 23.63
CA ARG A 239 -23.51 -5.75 23.70
C ARG A 239 -22.54 -5.20 22.67
N ILE A 240 -23.08 -4.47 21.70
CA ILE A 240 -22.32 -3.78 20.65
C ILE A 240 -22.73 -2.31 20.71
N ASP A 241 -21.77 -1.43 21.00
CA ASP A 241 -22.03 0.01 21.07
C ASP A 241 -22.08 0.65 19.68
N ALA A 242 -21.22 0.19 18.77
CA ALA A 242 -21.11 0.76 17.43
C ALA A 242 -20.78 -0.30 16.39
N ILE A 243 -21.33 -0.15 15.20
CA ILE A 243 -21.02 -0.98 14.03
C ILE A 243 -20.39 -0.09 12.97
N VAL A 244 -19.24 -0.48 12.44
CA VAL A 244 -18.57 0.17 11.31
C VAL A 244 -18.53 -0.79 10.13
N ASN A 245 -19.32 -0.50 9.10
CA ASN A 245 -19.46 -1.34 7.92
C ASN A 245 -18.57 -0.82 6.77
N LEU A 246 -17.36 -1.37 6.62
CA LEU A 246 -16.41 -1.01 5.54
C LEU A 246 -16.21 -2.12 4.51
N ALA A 247 -16.90 -3.24 4.67
CA ALA A 247 -16.81 -4.37 3.76
C ALA A 247 -17.40 -4.03 2.38
N GLY A 248 -16.67 -4.45 1.35
CA GLY A 248 -17.11 -4.36 -0.03
C GLY A 248 -16.00 -4.85 -0.95
N GLU A 249 -16.39 -5.32 -2.14
CA GLU A 249 -15.43 -5.67 -3.18
C GLU A 249 -14.67 -4.42 -3.65
N PRO A 250 -13.33 -4.44 -3.79
CA PRO A 250 -12.58 -3.28 -4.26
C PRO A 250 -13.05 -2.80 -5.64
N ILE A 251 -13.33 -1.50 -5.76
CA ILE A 251 -13.79 -0.90 -7.02
C ILE A 251 -12.69 -0.76 -8.08
N GLY A 252 -11.42 -0.82 -7.66
CA GLY A 252 -10.27 -0.57 -8.52
C GLY A 252 -9.51 -1.82 -8.98
N ASN A 253 -9.86 -3.03 -8.55
CA ASN A 253 -9.06 -4.23 -8.84
C ASN A 253 -9.29 -4.86 -10.23
N GLY A 254 -9.89 -4.13 -11.17
CA GLY A 254 -10.10 -4.58 -12.53
C GLY A 254 -10.94 -3.60 -13.34
N LEU A 255 -11.20 -3.96 -14.60
CA LEU A 255 -12.09 -3.22 -15.48
C LEU A 255 -13.55 -3.37 -15.04
N TRP A 256 -14.35 -2.33 -15.26
CA TRP A 256 -15.78 -2.32 -14.94
C TRP A 256 -16.63 -3.01 -16.01
N THR A 257 -16.49 -4.33 -16.11
CA THR A 257 -17.43 -5.19 -16.84
C THR A 257 -18.79 -5.22 -16.12
N GLU A 258 -19.84 -5.64 -16.81
CA GLU A 258 -21.18 -5.77 -16.21
C GLU A 258 -21.17 -6.73 -15.00
N ALA A 259 -20.51 -7.89 -15.14
CA ALA A 259 -20.32 -8.84 -14.05
C ALA A 259 -19.58 -8.21 -12.86
N LYS A 260 -18.51 -7.43 -13.11
CA LYS A 260 -17.77 -6.77 -12.04
C LYS A 260 -18.60 -5.71 -11.33
N ARG A 261 -19.38 -4.92 -12.08
CA ARG A 261 -20.30 -3.92 -11.53
C ARG A 261 -21.37 -4.57 -10.64
N ALA A 262 -21.95 -5.68 -11.09
CA ALA A 262 -22.92 -6.45 -10.32
C ALA A 262 -22.31 -7.04 -9.03
N GLU A 263 -21.09 -7.58 -9.10
CA GLU A 263 -20.36 -8.09 -7.93
C GLU A 263 -20.06 -6.97 -6.91
N ILE A 264 -19.60 -5.80 -7.39
CA ILE A 264 -19.32 -4.62 -6.58
C ILE A 264 -20.58 -4.17 -5.83
N LEU A 265 -21.72 -4.13 -6.52
CA LEU A 265 -23.02 -3.75 -5.95
C LEU A 265 -23.49 -4.80 -4.92
N LYS A 266 -23.57 -6.07 -5.34
CA LYS A 266 -24.03 -7.19 -4.52
C LYS A 266 -23.23 -7.31 -3.22
N SER A 267 -21.90 -7.24 -3.29
CA SER A 267 -21.04 -7.36 -2.10
C SER A 267 -21.33 -6.33 -1.01
N ARG A 268 -21.78 -5.12 -1.38
CA ARG A 268 -22.12 -4.04 -0.44
C ARG A 268 -23.54 -4.16 0.08
N ILE A 269 -24.50 -4.44 -0.82
CA ILE A 269 -25.91 -4.59 -0.43
C ILE A 269 -26.08 -5.79 0.49
N ASP A 270 -25.55 -6.96 0.11
CA ASP A 270 -25.69 -8.19 0.89
C ASP A 270 -25.13 -8.01 2.31
N MET A 271 -23.89 -7.54 2.41
CA MET A 271 -23.24 -7.32 3.70
C MET A 271 -23.96 -6.27 4.55
N THR A 272 -24.46 -5.19 3.94
CA THR A 272 -25.24 -4.17 4.66
C THR A 272 -26.57 -4.74 5.16
N GLY A 273 -27.22 -5.57 4.34
CA GLY A 273 -28.42 -6.31 4.75
C GLY A 273 -28.17 -7.24 5.93
N GLU A 274 -27.06 -7.98 5.94
CA GLU A 274 -26.68 -8.82 7.09
C GLU A 274 -26.41 -8.01 8.36
N VAL A 275 -25.79 -6.82 8.23
CA VAL A 275 -25.61 -5.90 9.36
C VAL A 275 -26.96 -5.42 9.90
N VAL A 276 -27.91 -5.06 9.03
CA VAL A 276 -29.26 -4.66 9.44
C VAL A 276 -29.99 -5.81 10.13
N LYS A 277 -29.89 -7.04 9.61
CA LYS A 277 -30.46 -8.24 10.26
C LYS A 277 -29.87 -8.48 11.64
N LEU A 278 -28.56 -8.31 11.80
CA LEU A 278 -27.90 -8.36 13.10
C LEU A 278 -28.51 -7.30 14.04
N ILE A 279 -28.60 -6.05 13.60
CA ILE A 279 -29.19 -4.97 14.41
C ILE A 279 -30.62 -5.32 14.84
N ALA A 280 -31.43 -5.87 13.94
CA ALA A 280 -32.81 -6.24 14.22
C ALA A 280 -32.94 -7.28 15.33
N ARG A 281 -32.04 -8.28 15.37
CA ARG A 281 -32.09 -9.36 16.37
C ARG A 281 -31.40 -9.05 17.71
N LEU A 282 -30.57 -8.01 17.80
CA LEU A 282 -29.90 -7.66 19.05
C LEU A 282 -30.91 -7.13 20.08
N ASP A 283 -30.79 -7.58 21.33
CA ASP A 283 -31.64 -7.13 22.44
C ASP A 283 -31.36 -5.66 22.76
N HIS A 284 -30.10 -5.25 22.64
CA HIS A 284 -29.66 -3.87 22.85
C HIS A 284 -29.14 -3.33 21.53
N LYS A 285 -29.82 -2.29 21.03
CA LYS A 285 -29.46 -1.68 19.75
C LYS A 285 -28.16 -0.89 19.90
N PRO A 286 -27.25 -0.95 18.91
CA PRO A 286 -26.06 -0.11 18.92
C PRO A 286 -26.44 1.36 18.84
N ASP A 287 -25.62 2.23 19.44
CA ASP A 287 -25.79 3.68 19.41
C ASP A 287 -25.67 4.23 17.98
N VAL A 288 -24.90 3.55 17.12
CA VAL A 288 -24.60 4.00 15.77
C VAL A 288 -24.21 2.88 14.80
N LEU A 289 -24.70 2.99 13.57
CA LEU A 289 -24.17 2.32 12.38
C LEU A 289 -23.43 3.35 11.52
N VAL A 290 -22.11 3.24 11.46
CA VAL A 290 -21.28 3.96 10.49
C VAL A 290 -21.18 3.10 9.23
N SER A 291 -22.05 3.37 8.25
CA SER A 291 -22.05 2.66 6.97
C SER A 291 -21.12 3.34 5.98
N GLY A 292 -20.21 2.56 5.40
CA GLY A 292 -19.39 3.03 4.28
C GLY A 292 -20.26 3.51 3.12
N SER A 293 -19.79 4.55 2.46
CA SER A 293 -20.27 5.07 1.18
C SER A 293 -19.05 5.70 0.47
N ALA A 294 -19.25 6.43 -0.61
CA ALA A 294 -18.20 7.17 -1.28
C ALA A 294 -18.70 8.51 -1.80
N ILE A 295 -17.76 9.43 -2.05
CA ILE A 295 -18.07 10.68 -2.75
C ILE A 295 -18.66 10.44 -4.15
N GLY A 296 -18.48 9.24 -4.72
CA GLY A 296 -19.20 8.74 -5.90
C GLY A 296 -20.72 8.94 -5.85
N TRP A 297 -21.32 9.05 -4.66
CA TRP A 297 -22.73 9.39 -4.48
C TRP A 297 -23.15 10.68 -5.21
N TYR A 298 -22.28 11.68 -5.33
CA TYR A 298 -22.66 12.90 -6.04
C TYR A 298 -22.68 12.74 -7.56
N GLY A 299 -22.08 11.68 -8.10
CA GLY A 299 -21.81 11.53 -9.52
C GLY A 299 -20.73 12.48 -10.04
N LEU A 300 -20.61 12.66 -11.35
CA LEU A 300 -19.52 13.46 -11.94
C LEU A 300 -19.88 14.95 -12.01
N TRP A 301 -18.97 15.81 -11.57
CA TRP A 301 -19.13 17.27 -11.60
C TRP A 301 -17.89 17.95 -12.19
N ALA A 302 -18.07 19.19 -12.64
CA ALA A 302 -16.97 20.07 -13.03
C ALA A 302 -16.40 20.77 -11.76
N ASP A 303 -16.40 22.10 -11.73
CA ASP A 303 -15.78 22.90 -10.65
C ASP A 303 -16.69 23.19 -9.45
N GLN A 304 -17.92 22.68 -9.46
CA GLN A 304 -18.90 22.99 -8.43
C GLN A 304 -18.50 22.40 -7.08
N VAL A 305 -18.63 23.22 -6.04
CA VAL A 305 -18.39 22.81 -4.65
C VAL A 305 -19.58 22.00 -4.16
N LEU A 306 -19.32 20.79 -3.66
CA LEU A 306 -20.32 19.85 -3.21
C LEU A 306 -20.20 19.65 -1.70
N THR A 307 -21.33 19.80 -1.01
CA THR A 307 -21.49 19.51 0.42
C THR A 307 -22.51 18.39 0.60
N GLU A 308 -22.75 17.95 1.83
CA GLU A 308 -23.71 16.89 2.16
C GLU A 308 -25.15 17.21 1.76
N SER A 309 -25.46 18.46 1.42
CA SER A 309 -26.77 18.91 0.91
C SER A 309 -26.85 18.99 -0.63
N ALA A 310 -25.76 18.67 -1.35
CA ALA A 310 -25.73 18.73 -2.80
C ALA A 310 -26.60 17.63 -3.45
N LYS A 311 -27.07 17.88 -4.66
CA LYS A 311 -27.79 16.91 -5.49
C LYS A 311 -26.80 15.91 -6.12
N SER A 312 -27.34 14.83 -6.68
CA SER A 312 -26.56 13.85 -7.45
C SER A 312 -26.74 14.00 -8.96
N HIS A 313 -25.79 13.43 -9.70
CA HIS A 313 -25.90 13.17 -11.13
C HIS A 313 -25.91 11.66 -11.41
N ALA A 314 -26.75 11.23 -12.34
CA ALA A 314 -26.86 9.84 -12.74
C ALA A 314 -25.56 9.35 -13.38
N CYS A 315 -24.99 8.30 -12.79
CA CYS A 315 -23.85 7.53 -13.26
C CYS A 315 -23.74 6.28 -12.39
N PHE A 316 -22.92 5.32 -12.78
CA PHE A 316 -22.83 4.07 -12.04
C PHE A 316 -22.30 4.26 -10.62
N SER A 317 -21.30 5.13 -10.43
CA SER A 317 -20.79 5.45 -9.09
C SER A 317 -21.86 6.02 -8.16
N HIS A 318 -22.79 6.84 -8.69
CA HIS A 318 -23.97 7.30 -7.94
C HIS A 318 -24.91 6.15 -7.61
N GLU A 319 -25.33 5.37 -8.61
CA GLU A 319 -26.25 4.23 -8.43
C GLU A 319 -25.74 3.25 -7.37
N LEU A 320 -24.44 2.94 -7.41
CA LEU A 320 -23.77 2.10 -6.43
C LEU A 320 -23.88 2.66 -5.01
N CYS A 321 -23.53 3.94 -4.83
CA CYS A 321 -23.54 4.56 -3.50
C CYS A 321 -24.97 4.75 -2.99
N ALA A 322 -25.91 5.12 -3.87
CA ALA A 322 -27.31 5.31 -3.51
C ALA A 322 -27.95 3.98 -3.06
N ALA A 323 -27.72 2.89 -3.79
CA ALA A 323 -28.20 1.57 -3.40
C ALA A 323 -27.56 1.09 -2.08
N TRP A 324 -26.29 1.41 -1.85
CA TRP A 324 -25.61 1.09 -0.60
C TRP A 324 -26.18 1.88 0.59
N GLU A 325 -26.38 3.19 0.44
CA GLU A 325 -27.02 4.02 1.48
C GLU A 325 -28.47 3.55 1.74
N GLN A 326 -29.22 3.22 0.70
CA GLN A 326 -30.58 2.70 0.82
C GLN A 326 -30.63 1.36 1.58
N ALA A 327 -29.66 0.47 1.38
CA ALA A 327 -29.59 -0.81 2.10
C ALA A 327 -29.35 -0.65 3.61
N ALA A 328 -28.71 0.44 4.05
CA ALA A 328 -28.47 0.73 5.46
C ALA A 328 -29.64 1.45 6.14
N ARG A 329 -30.51 2.10 5.36
CA ARG A 329 -31.65 2.89 5.86
C ARG A 329 -32.58 2.16 6.84
N PRO A 330 -32.90 0.86 6.68
CA PRO A 330 -33.78 0.17 7.63
C PRO A 330 -33.23 0.11 9.06
N ALA A 331 -31.93 0.33 9.28
CA ALA A 331 -31.39 0.48 10.63
C ALA A 331 -31.93 1.74 11.36
N GLU A 332 -32.25 2.81 10.61
CA GLU A 332 -32.89 4.01 11.17
C GLU A 332 -34.27 3.69 11.74
N GLU A 333 -35.04 2.83 11.06
CA GLU A 333 -36.37 2.37 11.49
C GLU A 333 -36.31 1.52 12.77
N LEU A 334 -35.17 0.90 13.03
CA LEU A 334 -34.87 0.14 14.26
C LEU A 334 -34.39 1.03 15.41
N GLY A 335 -34.42 2.36 15.24
CA GLY A 335 -33.98 3.33 16.25
C GLY A 335 -32.46 3.51 16.34
N VAL A 336 -31.70 2.95 15.41
CA VAL A 336 -30.24 3.12 15.36
C VAL A 336 -29.89 4.36 14.55
N ARG A 337 -28.98 5.18 15.08
CA ARG A 337 -28.42 6.31 14.33
C ARG A 337 -27.58 5.80 13.16
N VAL A 338 -27.90 6.20 11.95
CA VAL A 338 -27.11 5.83 10.76
C VAL A 338 -26.31 7.02 10.26
N VAL A 339 -25.03 6.78 9.98
CA VAL A 339 -24.14 7.74 9.30
C VAL A 339 -23.64 7.10 8.01
N TYR A 340 -23.95 7.75 6.89
CA TYR A 340 -23.46 7.37 5.57
C TYR A 340 -22.14 8.10 5.32
N LEU A 341 -21.03 7.41 5.57
CA LEU A 341 -19.70 8.00 5.48
C LEU A 341 -19.26 8.03 4.01
N ARG A 342 -19.39 9.18 3.34
CA ARG A 342 -19.01 9.38 1.94
C ARG A 342 -17.52 9.61 1.82
N ILE A 343 -16.77 8.51 1.71
CA ILE A 343 -15.31 8.51 1.73
C ILE A 343 -14.74 9.03 0.41
N GLY A 344 -13.78 9.94 0.50
CA GLY A 344 -12.98 10.43 -0.62
C GLY A 344 -11.85 9.49 -1.03
N LEU A 345 -10.89 10.04 -1.77
CA LEU A 345 -9.66 9.34 -2.14
C LEU A 345 -8.73 9.22 -0.92
N VAL A 346 -8.72 8.04 -0.29
CA VAL A 346 -7.91 7.82 0.93
C VAL A 346 -6.42 7.68 0.59
N LEU A 347 -5.59 8.49 1.24
CA LEU A 347 -4.14 8.52 1.08
C LEU A 347 -3.42 7.68 2.14
N GLY A 348 -2.48 6.85 1.72
CA GLY A 348 -1.52 6.14 2.56
C GLY A 348 -0.62 5.23 1.73
N THR A 349 0.56 4.88 2.23
CA THR A 349 1.56 4.06 1.50
C THR A 349 1.29 2.57 1.56
N GLU A 350 0.52 2.12 2.55
CA GLU A 350 0.20 0.71 2.75
C GLU A 350 -0.93 0.22 1.82
N GLY A 351 -1.74 1.13 1.27
CA GLY A 351 -2.87 0.78 0.40
C GLY A 351 -3.60 1.99 -0.17
N GLY A 352 -4.77 1.77 -0.75
CA GLY A 352 -5.52 2.82 -1.45
C GLY A 352 -5.03 3.03 -2.88
N PHE A 353 -5.45 4.13 -3.50
CA PHE A 353 -5.20 4.36 -4.93
C PHE A 353 -3.76 4.84 -5.20
N ILE A 354 -3.16 5.58 -4.26
CA ILE A 354 -1.85 6.22 -4.45
C ILE A 354 -0.75 5.18 -4.65
N THR A 355 -0.86 3.99 -4.06
CA THR A 355 0.17 2.95 -4.16
C THR A 355 0.41 2.46 -5.58
N ARG A 356 -0.56 2.64 -6.48
CA ARG A 356 -0.40 2.33 -7.91
C ARG A 356 0.34 3.42 -8.68
N MET A 357 0.47 4.59 -8.09
CA MET A 357 1.16 5.75 -8.65
C MET A 357 2.57 5.90 -8.09
N LEU A 358 2.85 5.40 -6.88
CA LEU A 358 4.14 5.60 -6.20
C LEU A 358 5.33 5.09 -7.03
N THR A 359 5.29 3.86 -7.52
CA THR A 359 6.40 3.28 -8.30
C THR A 359 6.68 4.05 -9.60
N PRO A 360 5.71 4.32 -10.50
CA PRO A 360 5.98 5.17 -11.67
C PRO A 360 6.54 6.55 -11.33
N PHE A 361 6.05 7.19 -10.27
CA PHE A 361 6.55 8.50 -9.85
C PHE A 361 7.96 8.43 -9.28
N GLU A 362 8.33 7.35 -8.58
CA GLU A 362 9.69 7.13 -8.07
C GLU A 362 10.74 7.05 -9.18
N PHE A 363 10.36 6.48 -10.33
CA PHE A 363 11.17 6.45 -11.54
C PHE A 363 11.06 7.72 -12.39
N GLY A 364 10.33 8.75 -11.93
CA GLY A 364 10.15 10.00 -12.68
C GLY A 364 9.26 9.87 -13.92
N LEU A 365 8.51 8.77 -14.02
CA LEU A 365 7.56 8.49 -15.11
C LEU A 365 6.13 8.95 -14.78
N GLY A 366 5.96 9.70 -13.70
CA GLY A 366 4.67 10.21 -13.26
C GLY A 366 4.18 11.41 -14.09
N GLY A 367 2.87 11.66 -14.05
CA GLY A 367 2.29 12.86 -14.62
C GLY A 367 0.76 12.91 -14.56
N PRO A 368 0.15 14.00 -15.06
CA PRO A 368 -1.30 14.20 -14.96
C PRO A 368 -2.07 13.22 -15.85
N LEU A 369 -3.26 12.82 -15.39
CA LEU A 369 -4.18 11.98 -16.15
C LEU A 369 -5.14 12.86 -16.96
N GLY A 370 -5.19 12.67 -18.27
CA GLY A 370 -6.05 13.44 -19.17
C GLY A 370 -5.73 14.93 -19.15
N THR A 371 -6.74 15.78 -18.90
CA THR A 371 -6.56 17.23 -18.81
C THR A 371 -5.89 17.67 -17.50
N GLY A 372 -5.95 16.82 -16.46
CA GLY A 372 -5.50 17.14 -15.11
C GLY A 372 -6.43 18.09 -14.34
N ARG A 373 -7.58 18.47 -14.91
CA ARG A 373 -8.52 19.43 -14.30
C ARG A 373 -9.50 18.78 -13.32
N GLN A 374 -9.68 17.47 -13.42
CA GLN A 374 -10.60 16.74 -12.56
C GLN A 374 -10.21 16.88 -11.08
N TRP A 375 -11.22 17.13 -10.25
CA TRP A 375 -11.03 17.32 -8.81
C TRP A 375 -10.83 15.98 -8.11
N MET A 376 -9.82 15.97 -7.25
CA MET A 376 -9.45 14.88 -6.36
C MET A 376 -9.75 15.33 -4.93
N SER A 377 -10.91 14.92 -4.43
CA SER A 377 -11.27 15.09 -3.02
C SER A 377 -10.72 13.92 -2.23
N TRP A 378 -9.68 14.18 -1.45
CA TRP A 378 -8.85 13.18 -0.78
C TRP A 378 -9.00 13.27 0.74
N ILE A 379 -8.58 12.25 1.48
CA ILE A 379 -8.45 12.31 2.95
C ILE A 379 -7.24 11.45 3.35
N GLU A 380 -6.44 11.90 4.32
CA GLU A 380 -5.37 11.06 4.87
C GLU A 380 -5.99 9.93 5.72
N ARG A 381 -5.41 8.72 5.68
CA ARG A 381 -6.00 7.53 6.32
C ARG A 381 -6.22 7.72 7.82
N ASP A 382 -5.25 8.23 8.56
CA ASP A 382 -5.37 8.45 9.99
C ASP A 382 -6.42 9.53 10.32
N ASP A 383 -6.55 10.58 9.50
CA ASP A 383 -7.66 11.55 9.59
C ASP A 383 -9.03 10.90 9.35
N LEU A 384 -9.13 9.94 8.43
CA LEU A 384 -10.35 9.15 8.24
C LEU A 384 -10.68 8.31 9.48
N ILE A 385 -9.68 7.67 10.11
CA ILE A 385 -9.89 6.90 11.35
C ILE A 385 -10.37 7.81 12.48
N ARG A 386 -9.74 8.97 12.63
CA ARG A 386 -10.14 10.00 13.60
C ARG A 386 -11.57 10.47 13.34
N LEU A 387 -11.97 10.64 12.09
CA LEU A 387 -13.32 11.02 11.71
C LEU A 387 -14.34 9.93 12.05
N ILE A 388 -14.02 8.65 11.82
CA ILE A 388 -14.89 7.52 12.21
C ILE A 388 -15.10 7.54 13.73
N ALA A 389 -14.03 7.63 14.53
CA ALA A 389 -14.14 7.70 15.98
C ALA A 389 -14.93 8.94 16.45
N TYR A 390 -14.71 10.09 15.81
CA TYR A 390 -15.46 11.31 16.08
C TYR A 390 -16.96 11.17 15.78
N VAL A 391 -17.32 10.53 14.67
CA VAL A 391 -18.72 10.22 14.32
C VAL A 391 -19.36 9.29 15.36
N ILE A 392 -18.63 8.28 15.82
CA ILE A 392 -19.14 7.38 16.87
C ILE A 392 -19.37 8.17 18.16
N ALA A 393 -18.42 9.02 18.56
CA ALA A 393 -18.50 9.85 19.77
C ALA A 393 -19.51 11.01 19.71
N THR A 394 -20.06 11.35 18.54
CA THR A 394 -20.90 12.55 18.36
C THR A 394 -22.34 12.17 18.00
N PRO A 395 -23.28 12.14 18.96
CA PRO A 395 -24.67 11.72 18.74
C PRO A 395 -25.42 12.57 17.71
N ASP A 396 -25.10 13.86 17.60
CA ASP A 396 -25.78 14.79 16.69
C ASP A 396 -25.40 14.62 15.21
N LEU A 397 -24.37 13.83 14.91
CA LEU A 397 -23.97 13.54 13.53
C LEU A 397 -24.78 12.36 12.99
N THR A 398 -25.69 12.67 12.06
CA THR A 398 -26.58 11.70 11.40
C THR A 398 -26.63 11.92 9.88
N GLY A 399 -27.03 10.88 9.16
CA GLY A 399 -27.18 10.90 7.71
C GLY A 399 -25.83 11.00 6.97
N PRO A 400 -25.78 11.65 5.80
CA PRO A 400 -24.55 11.69 5.01
C PRO A 400 -23.50 12.58 5.68
N VAL A 401 -22.25 12.11 5.72
CA VAL A 401 -21.07 12.86 6.19
C VAL A 401 -19.94 12.70 5.16
N ASN A 402 -19.45 13.80 4.61
CA ASN A 402 -18.33 13.76 3.68
C ASN A 402 -17.02 13.53 4.44
N ALA A 403 -16.33 12.46 4.09
CA ALA A 403 -15.02 12.11 4.63
C ALA A 403 -13.94 12.47 3.61
N THR A 404 -13.73 13.78 3.47
CA THR A 404 -12.69 14.42 2.64
C THR A 404 -11.94 15.45 3.50
N ALA A 405 -10.69 15.73 3.15
CA ALA A 405 -9.95 16.88 3.63
C ALA A 405 -10.61 18.17 3.14
N PRO A 406 -10.47 19.29 3.87
CA PRO A 406 -11.16 20.55 3.57
C PRO A 406 -10.64 21.24 2.30
N ILE A 407 -9.45 20.89 1.80
CA ILE A 407 -8.84 21.52 0.62
C ILE A 407 -8.63 20.47 -0.47
N PRO A 408 -9.66 20.17 -1.29
CA PRO A 408 -9.50 19.31 -2.46
C PRO A 408 -8.59 19.98 -3.49
N VAL A 409 -7.97 19.17 -4.34
CA VAL A 409 -7.05 19.65 -5.38
C VAL A 409 -7.42 19.08 -6.74
N THR A 410 -6.94 19.67 -7.82
CA THR A 410 -7.05 19.06 -9.16
C THR A 410 -6.00 17.96 -9.34
N ASN A 411 -6.21 17.05 -10.28
CA ASN A 411 -5.23 16.02 -10.62
C ASN A 411 -3.85 16.59 -11.00
N ALA A 412 -3.82 17.71 -11.73
CA ALA A 412 -2.58 18.40 -12.05
C ALA A 412 -1.82 18.83 -10.78
N LYS A 413 -2.54 19.41 -9.80
CA LYS A 413 -1.95 19.83 -8.52
C LYS A 413 -1.55 18.65 -7.64
N PHE A 414 -2.33 17.57 -7.65
CA PHE A 414 -1.98 16.33 -6.96
C PHE A 414 -0.66 15.75 -7.48
N THR A 415 -0.55 15.61 -8.81
CA THR A 415 0.64 15.12 -9.50
C THR A 415 1.87 16.01 -9.26
N GLU A 416 1.69 17.33 -9.33
CA GLU A 416 2.76 18.29 -9.05
C GLU A 416 3.30 18.12 -7.62
N GLU A 417 2.41 18.04 -6.64
CA GLU A 417 2.80 17.91 -5.23
C GLU A 417 3.42 16.53 -4.92
N LEU A 418 2.96 15.47 -5.58
CA LEU A 418 3.53 14.12 -5.46
C LEU A 418 4.95 14.07 -6.04
N GLY A 419 5.15 14.60 -7.25
CA GLY A 419 6.47 14.71 -7.86
C GLY A 419 7.44 15.54 -7.01
N ARG A 420 6.96 16.68 -6.49
CA ARG A 420 7.72 17.54 -5.56
C ARG A 420 8.14 16.78 -4.32
N ARG A 421 7.23 16.05 -3.67
CA ARG A 421 7.52 15.30 -2.45
C ARG A 421 8.55 14.19 -2.67
N LEU A 422 8.45 13.50 -3.81
CA LEU A 422 9.36 12.42 -4.19
C LEU A 422 10.66 12.92 -4.82
N HIS A 423 10.80 14.23 -5.06
CA HIS A 423 11.94 14.83 -5.75
C HIS A 423 12.16 14.21 -7.14
N ARG A 424 11.07 14.08 -7.89
CA ARG A 424 11.02 13.47 -9.22
C ARG A 424 10.20 14.31 -10.20
N PRO A 425 10.55 14.32 -11.50
CA PRO A 425 9.74 14.97 -12.50
C PRO A 425 8.38 14.28 -12.61
N ALA A 426 7.32 15.08 -12.80
CA ALA A 426 5.95 14.59 -12.93
C ALA A 426 5.28 15.19 -14.18
N VAL A 427 5.95 15.05 -15.32
CA VAL A 427 5.62 15.72 -16.59
C VAL A 427 4.91 14.82 -17.60
N PHE A 428 4.91 13.50 -17.38
CA PHE A 428 4.37 12.53 -18.35
C PHE A 428 2.85 12.49 -18.31
N ARG A 429 2.21 13.37 -19.08
CA ARG A 429 0.74 13.40 -19.20
C ARG A 429 0.24 12.16 -19.94
N ILE A 430 -0.62 11.39 -19.30
CA ILE A 430 -1.28 10.24 -19.92
C ILE A 430 -2.52 10.73 -20.67
N PRO A 431 -2.63 10.55 -22.00
CA PRO A 431 -3.77 11.03 -22.77
C PRO A 431 -5.10 10.41 -22.30
N GLY A 432 -6.13 11.24 -22.12
CA GLY A 432 -7.44 10.78 -21.67
C GLY A 432 -8.07 9.76 -22.62
N GLY A 433 -7.88 9.93 -23.94
CA GLY A 433 -8.35 8.97 -24.94
C GLY A 433 -7.72 7.57 -24.79
N LEU A 434 -6.45 7.50 -24.39
CA LEU A 434 -5.78 6.22 -24.11
C LEU A 434 -6.38 5.55 -22.88
N LEU A 435 -6.57 6.31 -21.80
CA LEU A 435 -7.19 5.82 -20.57
C LEU A 435 -8.61 5.30 -20.81
N ARG A 436 -9.42 6.00 -21.62
CA ARG A 436 -10.76 5.55 -22.00
C ARG A 436 -10.76 4.25 -22.78
N ARG A 437 -9.83 4.09 -23.74
CA ARG A 437 -9.72 2.86 -24.54
C ARG A 437 -9.35 1.64 -23.69
N ILE A 438 -8.47 1.82 -22.70
CA ILE A 438 -8.03 0.72 -21.83
C ILE A 438 -9.04 0.45 -20.71
N GLY A 439 -9.53 1.51 -20.07
CA GLY A 439 -10.33 1.43 -18.84
C GLY A 439 -11.85 1.50 -19.03
N GLY A 440 -12.35 1.93 -20.20
CA GLY A 440 -13.77 2.15 -20.43
C GLY A 440 -14.41 3.06 -19.36
N GLY A 441 -15.60 2.69 -18.89
CA GLY A 441 -16.33 3.44 -17.86
C GLY A 441 -15.60 3.58 -16.52
N PHE A 442 -14.69 2.66 -16.18
CA PHE A 442 -13.84 2.81 -15.00
C PHE A 442 -12.91 4.03 -15.14
N ALA A 443 -12.29 4.19 -16.31
CA ALA A 443 -11.43 5.34 -16.56
C ALA A 443 -12.23 6.65 -16.62
N ASP A 444 -13.40 6.62 -17.25
CA ASP A 444 -14.25 7.81 -17.35
C ASP A 444 -14.71 8.33 -16.00
N GLU A 445 -15.18 7.45 -15.11
CA GLU A 445 -15.71 7.89 -13.82
C GLU A 445 -14.63 8.09 -12.75
N LEU A 446 -13.66 7.17 -12.63
CA LEU A 446 -12.70 7.20 -11.51
C LEU A 446 -11.34 7.83 -11.82
N LEU A 447 -10.89 7.86 -13.08
CA LEU A 447 -9.57 8.42 -13.44
C LEU A 447 -9.67 9.81 -14.07
N LEU A 448 -10.67 10.02 -14.93
CA LEU A 448 -10.89 11.24 -15.70
C LEU A 448 -12.03 12.10 -15.14
N GLY A 449 -12.92 11.48 -14.36
CA GLY A 449 -13.96 12.14 -13.59
C GLY A 449 -13.42 12.69 -12.26
N GLY A 450 -14.18 13.59 -11.64
CA GLY A 450 -13.81 14.20 -10.38
C GLY A 450 -14.95 15.00 -9.77
N GLN A 451 -14.75 15.39 -8.52
CA GLN A 451 -15.74 16.07 -7.69
C GLN A 451 -15.02 16.93 -6.67
N ARG A 452 -15.48 18.17 -6.46
CA ARG A 452 -14.92 19.08 -5.46
C ARG A 452 -15.78 19.04 -4.19
N VAL A 453 -15.51 18.05 -3.34
CA VAL A 453 -16.33 17.71 -2.16
C VAL A 453 -15.70 18.25 -0.88
N LEU A 454 -16.50 18.96 -0.09
CA LEU A 454 -16.09 19.53 1.19
C LEU A 454 -16.77 18.83 2.39
N PRO A 455 -16.06 18.65 3.51
CA PRO A 455 -16.56 18.00 4.73
C PRO A 455 -17.35 18.96 5.63
N ASN A 456 -18.39 19.61 5.10
CA ASN A 456 -19.04 20.73 5.78
C ASN A 456 -19.69 20.32 7.12
N LYS A 457 -20.30 19.12 7.22
CA LYS A 457 -20.83 18.64 8.50
C LYS A 457 -19.75 18.38 9.55
N ALA A 458 -18.63 17.79 9.16
CA ALA A 458 -17.53 17.53 10.09
C ALA A 458 -16.91 18.85 10.60
N LEU A 459 -16.65 19.81 9.69
CA LEU A 459 -16.09 21.11 10.03
C LEU A 459 -17.01 21.93 10.93
N SER A 460 -18.30 22.03 10.57
CA SER A 460 -19.28 22.80 11.36
C SER A 460 -19.53 22.24 12.77
N ARG A 461 -19.15 20.99 13.04
CA ARG A 461 -19.20 20.38 14.37
C ARG A 461 -17.87 20.44 15.13
N GLY A 462 -16.83 21.01 14.52
CA GLY A 462 -15.54 21.23 15.17
C GLY A 462 -14.57 20.05 15.03
N PHE A 463 -14.76 19.17 14.04
CA PHE A 463 -13.72 18.21 13.68
C PHE A 463 -12.51 18.93 13.09
N VAL A 464 -11.34 18.70 13.67
CA VAL A 464 -10.08 19.31 13.23
C VAL A 464 -9.24 18.25 12.52
N PHE A 465 -9.02 18.44 11.23
CA PHE A 465 -8.14 17.60 10.40
C PHE A 465 -6.69 17.83 10.82
N ARG A 466 -5.89 16.76 10.91
CA ARG A 466 -4.43 16.89 11.09
C ARG A 466 -3.80 17.38 9.79
N HIS A 467 -4.37 16.97 8.66
CA HIS A 467 -3.86 17.26 7.33
C HIS A 467 -4.92 17.94 6.47
N GLU A 468 -5.00 19.26 6.58
CA GLU A 468 -5.92 20.06 5.74
C GLU A 468 -5.43 20.20 4.29
N THR A 469 -4.10 20.23 4.10
CA THR A 469 -3.46 20.39 2.78
C THR A 469 -2.78 19.11 2.34
N LEU A 470 -2.77 18.88 1.02
CA LEU A 470 -2.16 17.70 0.41
C LEU A 470 -0.67 17.63 0.74
N ARG A 471 -0.01 18.80 0.78
CA ARG A 471 1.38 18.94 1.18
C ARG A 471 1.65 18.33 2.56
N SER A 472 0.85 18.70 3.56
CA SER A 472 1.09 18.19 4.92
C SER A 472 0.81 16.68 5.03
N ALA A 473 -0.18 16.18 4.28
CA ALA A 473 -0.45 14.74 4.20
C ALA A 473 0.72 13.98 3.58
N PHE A 474 1.24 14.47 2.44
CA PHE A 474 2.42 13.89 1.79
C PHE A 474 3.70 14.02 2.61
N GLU A 475 3.86 15.08 3.39
CA GLU A 475 4.98 15.22 4.32
C GLU A 475 4.96 14.14 5.40
N ALA A 476 3.78 13.78 5.89
CA ALA A 476 3.60 12.73 6.89
C ALA A 476 3.81 11.32 6.34
N ILE A 477 3.29 11.03 5.13
CA ILE A 477 3.24 9.65 4.61
C ILE A 477 4.36 9.28 3.62
N LEU A 478 5.11 10.23 3.04
CA LEU A 478 6.12 9.98 1.99
C LEU A 478 7.56 10.31 2.38
#